data_AF-A0A962UAE0-F1
#
_entry.id   AF-A0A962UAE0-F1
#
_cell.length_a   1.000
_cell.length_b   1.000
_cell.length_c   1.000
_cell.angle_alpha   90.00
_cell.angle_beta   90.00
_cell.angle_gamma   90.00
#
_symmetry.space_group_name_H-M   'P 1'
#
loop_
_entity.id
_entity.type
_entity.pdbx_description
1 polymer ?
#
loop_
_entity_poly.entity_id
_entity_poly.type
_entity_poly.pdbx_seq_one_letter_code
_entity_poly.pdbx_strand_id
1 'polypeptide(L)'
;MSTSMLMTRLREATRETHGQIQALPWFHALERCELPIESYIGQLRGMAVLHGVLEHETPIAHDARLNAVWQEDMRRFPQIQQDLAFFATRNVFDIPKAHEAANTLANHILQRSMNAPVSLLGYFYVLEGSVRGAMVLAPLISKALRLDEHHGLSYLSWGERVARERWRDFGARMNTVSITNEEETAIIDAACEAFTEIHRLFEALYPFDSEHLTRKATSLNPEAGAHPVPNDPAEIEAALHAGQRCWLEYPYFAWRFGERGQRYTYSDGAWLVTLATRNQAAINAQIEWLGTVLASRGIPRILLQRHLELLYEELIARMPAQRETDYRRLLVAADHLAEQRRAVISDADFDAIRNRFEQAIGPDWRMRLPGIGNLLVSAVSDQHHGIAQAVTGLESWLTDPERFPPHWIAAVREALQQAQAAVQSSPA
;
A
#
# COMPACT_ATOMS: atom_id res chain seq x y z
N MET A 1 28.93 -24.60 -28.55
CA MET A 1 27.61 -24.74 -27.90
C MET A 1 26.97 -23.37 -27.93
N SER A 2 25.85 -23.19 -28.63
CA SER A 2 25.13 -21.91 -28.61
C SER A 2 24.51 -21.77 -27.23
N THR A 3 24.99 -20.82 -26.42
CA THR A 3 24.36 -20.50 -25.13
C THR A 3 22.91 -20.15 -25.41
N SER A 4 21.96 -20.94 -24.90
CA SER A 4 20.54 -20.65 -25.06
C SER A 4 20.25 -19.32 -24.36
N MET A 5 19.55 -18.42 -25.05
CA MET A 5 19.16 -17.13 -24.48
C MET A 5 18.21 -17.31 -23.28
N LEU A 6 18.29 -16.41 -22.31
CA LEU A 6 17.50 -16.44 -21.07
C LEU A 6 15.99 -16.62 -21.33
N MET A 7 15.44 -15.87 -22.29
CA MET A 7 14.02 -15.96 -22.64
C MET A 7 13.60 -17.36 -23.13
N THR A 8 14.48 -18.08 -23.82
CA THR A 8 14.21 -19.46 -24.27
C THR A 8 14.15 -20.40 -23.08
N ARG A 9 15.10 -20.28 -22.14
CA ARG A 9 15.16 -21.11 -20.94
C ARG A 9 13.98 -20.87 -20.02
N LEU A 10 13.58 -19.60 -19.83
CA LEU A 10 12.38 -19.24 -19.09
C LEU A 10 11.12 -19.87 -19.70
N ARG A 11 10.97 -19.81 -21.03
CA ARG A 11 9.84 -20.42 -21.74
C ARG A 11 9.80 -21.94 -21.61
N GLU A 12 10.94 -22.59 -21.63
CA GLU A 12 11.02 -24.05 -21.47
C GLU A 12 10.66 -24.46 -20.04
N ALA A 13 11.24 -23.79 -19.04
CA ALA A 13 11.04 -24.10 -17.63
C ALA A 13 9.59 -23.86 -17.16
N THR A 14 8.92 -22.85 -17.71
CA THR A 14 7.57 -22.43 -17.24
C THR A 14 6.41 -23.03 -18.05
N ARG A 15 6.71 -23.82 -19.09
CA ARG A 15 5.70 -24.32 -20.04
C ARG A 15 4.60 -25.14 -19.39
N GLU A 16 4.97 -26.05 -18.49
CA GLU A 16 4.02 -26.96 -17.84
C GLU A 16 3.08 -26.19 -16.91
N THR A 17 3.63 -25.38 -16.01
CA THR A 17 2.84 -24.61 -15.04
C THR A 17 1.92 -23.60 -15.74
N HIS A 18 2.38 -22.97 -16.82
CA HIS A 18 1.50 -22.13 -17.65
C HIS A 18 0.30 -22.90 -18.21
N GLY A 19 0.51 -24.13 -18.69
CA GLY A 19 -0.58 -25.00 -19.17
C GLY A 19 -1.55 -25.40 -18.06
N GLN A 20 -1.06 -25.68 -16.86
CA GLN A 20 -1.88 -26.04 -15.69
C GLN A 20 -2.83 -24.90 -15.29
N ILE A 21 -2.35 -23.66 -15.29
CA ILE A 21 -3.19 -22.48 -15.00
C ILE A 21 -4.36 -22.40 -15.98
N GLN A 22 -4.10 -22.56 -17.28
CA GLN A 22 -5.14 -22.46 -18.31
C GLN A 22 -6.22 -23.55 -18.21
N ALA A 23 -5.92 -24.66 -17.52
CA ALA A 23 -6.86 -25.74 -17.28
C ALA A 23 -7.69 -25.55 -15.99
N LEU A 24 -7.49 -24.46 -15.24
CA LEU A 24 -8.22 -24.21 -14.01
C LEU A 24 -9.72 -23.97 -14.27
N PRO A 25 -10.62 -24.41 -13.35
CA PRO A 25 -12.06 -24.19 -13.47
C PRO A 25 -12.46 -22.73 -13.71
N TRP A 26 -11.65 -21.77 -13.22
CA TRP A 26 -11.83 -20.35 -13.45
C TRP A 26 -11.90 -20.01 -14.95
N PHE A 27 -10.99 -20.55 -15.77
CA PHE A 27 -10.95 -20.28 -17.21
C PHE A 27 -12.13 -20.94 -17.93
N HIS A 28 -12.48 -22.17 -17.55
CA HIS A 28 -13.65 -22.85 -18.10
C HIS A 28 -14.98 -22.18 -17.74
N ALA A 29 -15.10 -21.59 -16.55
CA ALA A 29 -16.26 -20.78 -16.19
C ALA A 29 -16.34 -19.50 -17.03
N LEU A 30 -15.19 -18.85 -17.28
CA LEU A 30 -15.13 -17.67 -18.15
C LEU A 30 -15.53 -17.98 -19.60
N GLU A 31 -15.02 -19.06 -20.19
CA GLU A 31 -15.37 -19.50 -21.55
C GLU A 31 -16.88 -19.76 -21.71
N ARG A 32 -17.50 -20.32 -20.67
CA ARG A 32 -18.95 -20.57 -20.60
C ARG A 32 -19.78 -19.34 -20.26
N CYS A 33 -19.14 -18.19 -20.00
CA CYS A 33 -19.79 -16.96 -19.53
C CYS A 33 -20.52 -17.14 -18.18
N GLU A 34 -19.98 -17.99 -17.31
CA GLU A 34 -20.52 -18.34 -15.97
C GLU A 34 -19.63 -17.81 -14.83
N LEU A 35 -18.56 -17.08 -15.13
CA LEU A 35 -17.62 -16.60 -14.12
C LEU A 35 -18.29 -15.58 -13.17
N PRO A 36 -18.30 -15.81 -11.84
CA PRO A 36 -18.80 -14.85 -10.88
C PRO A 36 -18.00 -13.55 -10.86
N ILE A 37 -18.65 -12.43 -10.49
CA ILE A 37 -17.98 -11.13 -10.41
C ILE A 37 -16.91 -11.09 -9.31
N GLU A 38 -17.13 -11.82 -8.21
CA GLU A 38 -16.19 -12.01 -7.10
C GLU A 38 -14.87 -12.60 -7.61
N SER A 39 -14.94 -13.58 -8.52
CA SER A 39 -13.75 -14.22 -9.10
C SER A 39 -12.92 -13.25 -9.95
N TYR A 40 -13.57 -12.34 -10.68
CA TYR A 40 -12.87 -11.34 -11.50
C TYR A 40 -12.30 -10.21 -10.64
N ILE A 41 -13.08 -9.66 -9.70
CA ILE A 41 -12.58 -8.61 -8.80
C ILE A 41 -11.48 -9.17 -7.90
N GLY A 42 -11.61 -10.43 -7.45
CA GLY A 42 -10.56 -11.12 -6.71
C GLY A 42 -9.27 -11.29 -7.53
N GLN A 43 -9.37 -11.56 -8.84
CA GLN A 43 -8.22 -11.52 -9.74
C GLN A 43 -7.57 -10.13 -9.75
N LEU A 44 -8.35 -9.07 -9.94
CA LEU A 44 -7.82 -7.70 -9.95
C LEU A 44 -7.13 -7.35 -8.62
N ARG A 45 -7.73 -7.71 -7.48
CA ARG A 45 -7.12 -7.49 -6.14
C ARG A 45 -5.81 -8.28 -5.97
N GLY A 46 -5.78 -9.56 -6.36
CA GLY A 46 -4.57 -10.36 -6.30
C GLY A 46 -3.45 -9.84 -7.20
N MET A 47 -3.79 -9.44 -8.43
CA MET A 47 -2.82 -8.82 -9.34
C MET A 47 -2.38 -7.43 -8.86
N ALA A 48 -3.25 -6.67 -8.20
CA ALA A 48 -2.90 -5.39 -7.59
C ALA A 48 -1.84 -5.57 -6.49
N VAL A 49 -1.97 -6.58 -5.63
CA VAL A 49 -0.94 -6.92 -4.62
C VAL A 49 0.41 -7.18 -5.30
N LEU A 50 0.42 -8.08 -6.28
CA LEU A 50 1.66 -8.47 -6.96
C LEU A 50 2.29 -7.29 -7.71
N HIS A 51 1.52 -6.53 -8.49
CA HIS A 51 2.05 -5.39 -9.24
C HIS A 51 2.46 -4.26 -8.30
N GLY A 52 1.68 -3.97 -7.26
CA GLY A 52 1.98 -2.93 -6.29
C GLY A 52 3.31 -3.16 -5.58
N VAL A 53 3.54 -4.38 -5.09
CA VAL A 53 4.80 -4.74 -4.42
C VAL A 53 5.96 -4.75 -5.43
N LEU A 54 5.80 -5.41 -6.58
CA LEU A 54 6.89 -5.54 -7.55
C LEU A 54 7.33 -4.18 -8.11
N GLU A 55 6.38 -3.33 -8.50
CA GLU A 55 6.66 -1.99 -9.04
C GLU A 55 7.20 -1.03 -7.97
N HIS A 56 6.88 -1.25 -6.69
CA HIS A 56 7.43 -0.46 -5.59
C HIS A 56 8.86 -0.86 -5.23
N GLU A 57 9.12 -2.15 -5.10
CA GLU A 57 10.41 -2.69 -4.63
C GLU A 57 11.51 -2.58 -5.69
N THR A 58 11.16 -2.70 -6.96
CA THR A 58 12.11 -2.68 -8.08
C THR A 58 13.04 -1.45 -8.09
N PRO A 59 12.53 -0.20 -8.08
CA PRO A 59 13.41 0.98 -8.06
C PRO A 59 14.23 1.12 -6.75
N ILE A 60 13.78 0.52 -5.65
CA ILE A 60 14.42 0.60 -4.33
C ILE A 60 15.53 -0.45 -4.18
N ALA A 61 15.46 -1.57 -4.89
CA ALA A 61 16.42 -2.66 -4.78
C ALA A 61 17.83 -2.33 -5.30
N HIS A 62 18.03 -1.13 -5.87
CA HIS A 62 19.32 -0.58 -6.32
C HIS A 62 20.16 -1.50 -7.23
N ASP A 63 19.55 -2.46 -7.94
CA ASP A 63 20.23 -3.30 -8.94
C ASP A 63 20.10 -2.68 -10.34
N ALA A 64 21.23 -2.22 -10.89
CA ALA A 64 21.27 -1.56 -12.19
C ALA A 64 20.80 -2.45 -13.36
N ARG A 65 20.92 -3.78 -13.23
CA ARG A 65 20.50 -4.74 -14.26
C ARG A 65 18.99 -4.92 -14.28
N LEU A 66 18.40 -5.04 -13.09
CA LEU A 66 16.95 -5.05 -12.92
C LEU A 66 16.34 -3.76 -13.49
N ASN A 67 16.90 -2.61 -13.12
CA ASN A 67 16.46 -1.29 -13.58
C ASN A 67 16.75 -1.01 -15.07
N ALA A 68 17.66 -1.76 -15.69
CA ALA A 68 17.87 -1.68 -17.14
C ALA A 68 16.76 -2.40 -17.93
N VAL A 69 16.10 -3.40 -17.34
CA VAL A 69 14.99 -4.12 -17.97
C VAL A 69 13.65 -3.47 -17.64
N TRP A 70 13.41 -3.17 -16.36
CA TRP A 70 12.18 -2.55 -15.91
C TRP A 70 12.15 -1.06 -16.28
N GLN A 71 11.06 -0.63 -16.89
CA GLN A 71 10.85 0.74 -17.36
C GLN A 71 9.52 1.27 -16.82
N GLU A 72 9.40 2.59 -16.65
CA GLU A 72 8.20 3.21 -16.05
C GLU A 72 6.93 2.92 -16.87
N ASP A 73 7.04 2.83 -18.19
CA ASP A 73 5.93 2.45 -19.07
C ASP A 73 5.50 0.99 -18.91
N MET A 74 6.28 0.19 -18.17
CA MET A 74 5.92 -1.19 -17.86
C MET A 74 4.86 -1.31 -16.77
N ARG A 75 4.62 -0.25 -15.99
CA ARG A 75 3.68 -0.28 -14.87
C ARG A 75 2.26 -0.62 -15.31
N ARG A 76 1.63 -1.49 -14.52
CA ARG A 76 0.25 -1.94 -14.70
C ARG A 76 -0.64 -1.69 -13.49
N PHE A 77 -0.04 -1.45 -12.33
CA PHE A 77 -0.78 -1.13 -11.12
C PHE A 77 -1.80 0.02 -11.32
N PRO A 78 -1.49 1.14 -12.01
CA PRO A 78 -2.47 2.21 -12.23
C PRO A 78 -3.72 1.76 -13.00
N GLN A 79 -3.57 0.90 -14.02
CA GLN A 79 -4.70 0.36 -14.78
C GLN A 79 -5.57 -0.57 -13.92
N ILE A 80 -4.94 -1.37 -13.05
CA ILE A 80 -5.69 -2.22 -12.10
C ILE A 80 -6.45 -1.36 -11.11
N GLN A 81 -5.86 -0.25 -10.63
CA GLN A 81 -6.54 0.68 -9.73
C GLN A 81 -7.76 1.33 -10.40
N GLN A 82 -7.66 1.70 -11.68
CA GLN A 82 -8.80 2.23 -12.44
C GLN A 82 -9.94 1.20 -12.50
N ASP A 83 -9.62 -0.07 -12.75
CA ASP A 83 -10.61 -1.14 -12.80
C ASP A 83 -11.25 -1.38 -11.43
N LEU A 84 -10.46 -1.43 -10.35
CA LEU A 84 -10.96 -1.58 -8.99
C LEU A 84 -11.85 -0.39 -8.57
N ALA A 85 -11.49 0.83 -8.95
CA ALA A 85 -12.29 2.02 -8.69
C ALA A 85 -13.65 1.96 -9.39
N PHE A 86 -13.70 1.45 -10.62
CA PHE A 86 -14.96 1.22 -11.33
C PHE A 86 -15.89 0.25 -10.59
N PHE A 87 -15.34 -0.80 -9.95
CA PHE A 87 -16.13 -1.78 -9.20
C PHE A 87 -16.43 -1.38 -7.75
N ALA A 88 -15.87 -0.29 -7.24
CA ALA A 88 -15.97 0.08 -5.82
C ALA A 88 -17.42 0.19 -5.31
N THR A 89 -18.33 0.71 -6.13
CA THR A 89 -19.75 0.88 -5.78
C THR A 89 -20.52 -0.43 -5.70
N ARG A 90 -19.99 -1.52 -6.27
CA ARG A 90 -20.63 -2.84 -6.28
C ARG A 90 -20.47 -3.61 -4.96
N ASN A 91 -19.65 -3.10 -4.02
CA ASN A 91 -19.53 -3.66 -2.67
C ASN A 91 -19.18 -5.16 -2.62
N VAL A 92 -18.36 -5.62 -3.57
CA VAL A 92 -18.04 -7.05 -3.73
C VAL A 92 -17.08 -7.53 -2.65
N PHE A 93 -17.45 -8.61 -1.98
CA PHE A 93 -16.68 -9.23 -0.91
C PHE A 93 -15.38 -9.88 -1.41
N ASP A 94 -14.45 -10.10 -0.49
CA ASP A 94 -13.18 -10.79 -0.72
C ASP A 94 -13.33 -12.31 -0.57
N ILE A 95 -12.52 -13.03 -1.34
CA ILE A 95 -12.32 -14.48 -1.21
C ILE A 95 -11.06 -14.70 -0.35
N PRO A 96 -11.18 -15.16 0.92
CA PRO A 96 -10.03 -15.21 1.85
C PRO A 96 -8.81 -15.95 1.32
N LYS A 97 -9.03 -17.13 0.72
CA LYS A 97 -7.94 -17.97 0.19
C LYS A 97 -7.17 -17.29 -0.95
N ALA A 98 -7.87 -16.52 -1.79
CA ALA A 98 -7.24 -15.77 -2.87
C ALA A 98 -6.33 -14.66 -2.30
N HIS A 99 -6.77 -14.00 -1.23
CA HIS A 99 -5.96 -13.01 -0.52
C HIS A 99 -4.72 -13.63 0.14
N GLU A 100 -4.86 -14.78 0.79
CA GLU A 100 -3.72 -15.51 1.37
C GLU A 100 -2.67 -15.89 0.30
N ALA A 101 -3.12 -16.36 -0.87
CA ALA A 101 -2.24 -16.63 -2.00
C ALA A 101 -1.52 -15.35 -2.49
N ALA A 102 -2.24 -14.24 -2.63
CA ALA A 102 -1.66 -12.96 -3.03
C ALA A 102 -0.62 -12.43 -2.02
N ASN A 103 -0.87 -12.57 -0.71
CA ASN A 103 0.10 -12.19 0.33
C ASN A 103 1.34 -13.07 0.33
N THR A 104 1.18 -14.37 0.11
CA THR A 104 2.31 -15.31 -0.02
C THR A 104 3.22 -14.88 -1.16
N LEU A 105 2.61 -14.53 -2.29
CA LEU A 105 3.30 -14.00 -3.46
C LEU A 105 4.02 -12.67 -3.20
N ALA A 106 3.38 -11.73 -2.51
CA ALA A 106 4.03 -10.49 -2.07
C ALA A 106 5.25 -10.74 -1.18
N ASN A 107 5.15 -11.68 -0.24
CA ASN A 107 6.25 -12.03 0.65
C ASN A 107 7.46 -12.60 -0.11
N HIS A 108 7.23 -13.43 -1.13
CA HIS A 108 8.31 -13.92 -1.98
C HIS A 108 9.02 -12.79 -2.74
N ILE A 109 8.26 -11.83 -3.28
CA ILE A 109 8.82 -10.65 -3.97
C ILE A 109 9.69 -9.84 -3.01
N LEU A 110 9.20 -9.55 -1.80
CA LEU A 110 9.95 -8.82 -0.77
C LEU A 110 11.22 -9.55 -0.34
N GLN A 111 11.15 -10.87 -0.15
CA GLN A 111 12.33 -11.66 0.19
C GLN A 111 13.38 -11.64 -0.93
N ARG A 112 12.94 -11.69 -2.19
CA ARG A 112 13.84 -11.62 -3.35
C ARG A 112 14.40 -10.22 -3.56
N SER A 113 13.63 -9.16 -3.34
CA SER A 113 14.12 -7.78 -3.45
C SER A 113 15.26 -7.51 -2.49
N MET A 114 15.26 -8.14 -1.31
CA MET A 114 16.33 -8.01 -0.33
C MET A 114 17.53 -8.92 -0.60
N ASN A 115 17.31 -10.16 -1.01
CA ASN A 115 18.36 -11.19 -1.03
C ASN A 115 18.98 -11.42 -2.42
N ALA A 116 18.19 -11.27 -3.49
CA ALA A 116 18.62 -11.50 -4.87
C ALA A 116 17.80 -10.63 -5.84
N PRO A 117 17.98 -9.29 -5.85
CA PRO A 117 17.16 -8.35 -6.62
C PRO A 117 16.97 -8.73 -8.09
N VAL A 118 18.04 -9.14 -8.77
CA VAL A 118 18.01 -9.50 -10.20
C VAL A 118 17.04 -10.65 -10.50
N SER A 119 16.73 -11.51 -9.52
CA SER A 119 15.75 -12.60 -9.68
C SER A 119 14.32 -12.11 -9.92
N LEU A 120 14.00 -10.85 -9.57
CA LEU A 120 12.70 -10.23 -9.88
C LEU A 120 12.41 -10.14 -11.39
N LEU A 121 13.44 -10.28 -12.24
CA LEU A 121 13.24 -10.43 -13.70
C LEU A 121 12.37 -11.64 -14.06
N GLY A 122 12.38 -12.70 -13.24
CA GLY A 122 11.51 -13.87 -13.43
C GLY A 122 10.04 -13.52 -13.28
N TYR A 123 9.70 -12.66 -12.31
CA TYR A 123 8.35 -12.14 -12.12
C TYR A 123 7.91 -11.29 -13.30
N PHE A 124 8.76 -10.36 -13.74
CA PHE A 124 8.45 -9.54 -14.91
C PHE A 124 8.25 -10.37 -16.18
N TYR A 125 9.02 -11.44 -16.37
CA TYR A 125 8.81 -12.36 -17.49
C TYR A 125 7.39 -12.95 -17.49
N VAL A 126 6.90 -13.39 -16.34
CA VAL A 126 5.54 -13.95 -16.23
C VAL A 126 4.47 -12.89 -16.53
N LEU A 127 4.61 -11.69 -15.96
CA LEU A 127 3.62 -10.62 -16.14
C LEU A 127 3.60 -10.05 -17.55
N GLU A 128 4.76 -9.81 -18.16
CA GLU A 128 4.84 -9.37 -19.54
C GLU A 128 4.35 -10.45 -20.50
N GLY A 129 4.59 -11.73 -20.17
CA GLY A 129 4.03 -12.86 -20.92
C GLY A 129 2.50 -12.91 -20.87
N SER A 130 1.90 -12.47 -19.75
CA SER A 130 0.45 -12.49 -19.54
C SER A 130 -0.32 -11.51 -20.43
N VAL A 131 0.34 -10.49 -21.01
CA VAL A 131 -0.29 -9.46 -21.86
C VAL A 131 -1.04 -10.08 -23.06
N ARG A 132 -0.46 -11.10 -23.70
CA ARG A 132 -1.14 -11.79 -24.80
C ARG A 132 -2.35 -12.60 -24.33
N GLY A 133 -2.25 -13.21 -23.15
CA GLY A 133 -3.38 -13.88 -22.52
C GLY A 133 -4.48 -12.89 -22.19
N ALA A 134 -4.14 -11.73 -21.64
CA ALA A 134 -5.07 -10.66 -21.29
C ALA A 134 -5.92 -10.20 -22.48
N MET A 135 -5.34 -10.10 -23.68
CA MET A 135 -6.09 -9.78 -24.90
C MET A 135 -7.15 -10.82 -25.28
N VAL A 136 -6.92 -12.09 -24.93
CA VAL A 136 -7.91 -13.17 -25.14
C VAL A 136 -8.99 -13.13 -24.06
N LEU A 137 -8.60 -12.83 -22.81
CA LEU A 137 -9.50 -12.80 -21.67
C LEU A 137 -10.43 -11.57 -21.69
N ALA A 138 -9.94 -10.40 -22.09
CA ALA A 138 -10.71 -9.15 -22.09
C ALA A 138 -12.10 -9.25 -22.76
N PRO A 139 -12.25 -9.74 -24.01
CA PRO A 139 -13.57 -9.88 -24.63
C PRO A 139 -14.46 -10.92 -23.93
N LEU A 140 -13.88 -11.98 -23.37
CA LEU A 140 -14.64 -12.98 -22.61
C LEU A 140 -15.19 -12.40 -21.30
N ILE A 141 -14.37 -11.61 -20.59
CA ILE A 141 -14.78 -10.96 -19.33
C ILE A 141 -15.82 -9.88 -19.60
N SER A 142 -15.62 -9.06 -20.64
CA SER A 142 -16.62 -8.09 -21.10
C SER A 142 -17.97 -8.77 -21.33
N LYS A 143 -17.97 -9.91 -22.04
CA LYS A 143 -19.19 -10.69 -22.31
C LYS A 143 -19.80 -11.29 -21.04
N ALA A 144 -18.99 -11.97 -20.21
CA ALA A 144 -19.46 -12.66 -19.01
C ALA A 144 -20.07 -11.69 -17.98
N LEU A 145 -19.44 -10.53 -17.79
CA LEU A 145 -19.82 -9.54 -16.78
C LEU A 145 -20.63 -8.36 -17.34
N ARG A 146 -20.92 -8.38 -18.65
CA ARG A 146 -21.66 -7.33 -19.38
C ARG A 146 -21.04 -5.94 -19.17
N LEU A 147 -19.72 -5.86 -19.32
CA LEU A 147 -18.96 -4.61 -19.22
C LEU A 147 -18.89 -3.94 -20.58
N ASP A 148 -18.95 -2.61 -20.59
CA ASP A 148 -18.62 -1.83 -21.78
C ASP A 148 -17.11 -1.84 -22.06
N GLU A 149 -16.72 -1.46 -23.27
CA GLU A 149 -15.33 -1.53 -23.74
C GLU A 149 -14.39 -0.52 -23.05
N HIS A 150 -14.91 0.33 -22.16
CA HIS A 150 -14.17 1.48 -21.61
C HIS A 150 -14.01 1.47 -20.09
N HIS A 151 -14.72 0.60 -19.36
CA HIS A 151 -14.68 0.61 -17.90
C HIS A 151 -14.56 -0.79 -17.29
N GLY A 152 -13.59 -0.95 -16.38
CA GLY A 152 -13.38 -2.19 -15.63
C GLY A 152 -12.57 -3.26 -16.37
N LEU A 153 -11.86 -2.89 -17.45
CA LEU A 153 -11.00 -3.78 -18.25
C LEU A 153 -9.65 -3.15 -18.63
N SER A 154 -9.29 -1.99 -18.08
CA SER A 154 -8.06 -1.24 -18.41
C SER A 154 -6.79 -2.08 -18.22
N TYR A 155 -6.74 -2.95 -17.22
CA TYR A 155 -5.62 -3.85 -16.98
C TYR A 155 -5.43 -4.88 -18.10
N LEU A 156 -6.53 -5.35 -18.70
CA LEU A 156 -6.50 -6.40 -19.72
C LEU A 156 -6.52 -5.88 -21.16
N SER A 157 -6.88 -4.60 -21.33
CA SER A 157 -7.06 -3.98 -22.64
C SER A 157 -5.73 -3.57 -23.25
N TRP A 158 -5.43 -4.15 -24.41
CA TRP A 158 -4.19 -3.90 -25.15
C TRP A 158 -4.44 -3.86 -26.66
N GLY A 159 -3.78 -2.92 -27.35
CA GLY A 159 -3.68 -2.96 -28.80
C GLY A 159 -2.68 -4.03 -29.25
N GLU A 160 -3.05 -4.86 -30.23
CA GLU A 160 -2.23 -6.01 -30.68
C GLU A 160 -0.80 -5.61 -31.06
N ARG A 161 -0.65 -4.51 -31.81
CA ARG A 161 0.65 -3.99 -32.23
C ARG A 161 1.51 -3.61 -31.02
N VAL A 162 0.91 -2.91 -30.05
CA VAL A 162 1.59 -2.46 -28.83
C VAL A 162 2.04 -3.66 -28.00
N ALA A 163 1.16 -4.64 -27.79
CA ALA A 163 1.49 -5.86 -27.05
C ALA A 163 2.67 -6.63 -27.68
N ARG A 164 2.70 -6.72 -29.02
CA ARG A 164 3.77 -7.40 -29.76
C ARG A 164 5.10 -6.66 -29.68
N GLU A 165 5.09 -5.35 -29.91
CA GLU A 165 6.28 -4.49 -29.82
C GLU A 165 6.86 -4.55 -28.40
N ARG A 166 6.00 -4.42 -27.37
CA ARG A 166 6.39 -4.50 -25.96
C ARG A 166 7.05 -5.82 -25.59
N TRP A 167 6.48 -6.96 -25.97
CA TRP A 167 7.08 -8.27 -25.68
C TRP A 167 8.45 -8.45 -26.36
N ARG A 168 8.58 -8.00 -27.60
CA ARG A 168 9.85 -8.03 -28.33
C ARG A 168 10.90 -7.19 -27.62
N ASP A 169 10.57 -5.96 -27.26
CA ASP A 169 11.51 -5.01 -26.67
C ASP A 169 11.90 -5.43 -25.24
N PHE A 170 10.95 -5.94 -24.45
CA PHE A 170 11.21 -6.57 -23.15
C PHE A 170 12.15 -7.78 -23.30
N GLY A 171 11.87 -8.69 -24.23
CA GLY A 171 12.71 -9.86 -24.48
C GLY A 171 14.13 -9.49 -24.91
N ALA A 172 14.28 -8.44 -25.72
CA ALA A 172 15.59 -7.91 -26.10
C ALA A 172 16.38 -7.44 -24.86
N ARG A 173 15.76 -6.65 -23.97
CA ARG A 173 16.40 -6.22 -22.72
C ARG A 173 16.80 -7.41 -21.85
N MET A 174 15.89 -8.37 -21.63
CA MET A 174 16.15 -9.59 -20.84
C MET A 174 17.37 -10.37 -21.35
N ASN A 175 17.52 -10.55 -22.66
CA ASN A 175 18.64 -11.31 -23.23
C ASN A 175 19.98 -10.54 -23.21
N THR A 176 19.96 -9.21 -23.00
CA THR A 176 21.17 -8.38 -22.91
C THR A 176 21.71 -8.23 -21.49
N VAL A 177 20.95 -8.66 -20.48
CA VAL A 177 21.40 -8.55 -19.09
C VAL A 177 22.58 -9.48 -18.84
N SER A 178 23.66 -8.94 -18.28
CA SER A 178 24.80 -9.73 -17.84
C SER A 178 24.48 -10.38 -16.48
N ILE A 179 24.30 -11.70 -16.50
CA ILE A 179 23.96 -12.53 -15.32
C ILE A 179 24.88 -13.75 -15.22
N THR A 180 25.13 -14.24 -14.01
CA THR A 180 25.81 -15.52 -13.79
C THR A 180 24.86 -16.71 -14.00
N ASN A 181 25.39 -17.93 -14.01
CA ASN A 181 24.55 -19.15 -14.10
C ASN A 181 23.66 -19.32 -12.86
N GLU A 182 24.16 -18.94 -11.69
CA GLU A 182 23.42 -18.96 -10.42
C GLU A 182 22.28 -17.94 -10.45
N GLU A 183 22.54 -16.71 -10.93
CA GLU A 183 21.52 -15.68 -11.09
C GLU A 183 20.48 -16.07 -12.13
N GLU A 184 20.90 -16.66 -13.25
CA GLU A 184 19.99 -17.20 -14.25
C GLU A 184 19.06 -18.27 -13.67
N THR A 185 19.60 -19.17 -12.85
CA THR A 185 18.80 -20.18 -12.15
C THR A 185 17.82 -19.51 -11.19
N ALA A 186 18.26 -18.51 -10.43
CA ALA A 186 17.39 -17.76 -9.52
C ALA A 186 16.26 -16.99 -10.24
N ILE A 187 16.52 -16.46 -11.45
CA ILE A 187 15.50 -15.82 -12.30
C ILE A 187 14.47 -16.85 -12.79
N ILE A 188 14.92 -18.03 -13.21
CA ILE A 188 14.03 -19.12 -13.63
C ILE A 188 13.18 -19.59 -12.45
N ASP A 189 13.78 -19.80 -11.28
CA ASP A 189 13.07 -20.19 -10.06
C ASP A 189 12.02 -19.16 -9.67
N ALA A 190 12.34 -17.86 -9.77
CA ALA A 190 11.40 -16.78 -9.54
C ALA A 190 10.22 -16.79 -10.52
N ALA A 191 10.44 -17.12 -11.79
CA ALA A 191 9.36 -17.26 -12.78
C ALA A 191 8.45 -18.46 -12.48
N CYS A 192 9.03 -19.60 -12.10
CA CYS A 192 8.28 -20.78 -11.68
C CYS A 192 7.48 -20.54 -10.41
N GLU A 193 8.06 -19.83 -9.44
CA GLU A 193 7.41 -19.39 -8.20
C GLU A 193 6.22 -18.47 -8.51
N ALA A 194 6.40 -17.46 -9.37
CA ALA A 194 5.32 -16.56 -9.78
C ALA A 194 4.16 -17.34 -10.43
N PHE A 195 4.43 -18.28 -11.34
CA PHE A 195 3.38 -19.12 -11.92
C PHE A 195 2.70 -20.02 -10.87
N THR A 196 3.45 -20.58 -9.93
CA THR A 196 2.90 -21.44 -8.86
C THR A 196 1.93 -20.68 -7.97
N GLU A 197 2.29 -19.47 -7.55
CA GLU A 197 1.41 -18.66 -6.70
C GLU A 197 0.24 -18.05 -7.49
N ILE A 198 0.44 -17.66 -8.76
CA ILE A 198 -0.67 -17.25 -9.63
C ILE A 198 -1.64 -18.42 -9.83
N HIS A 199 -1.15 -19.65 -9.99
CA HIS A 199 -2.01 -20.83 -10.05
C HIS A 199 -2.85 -20.97 -8.78
N ARG A 200 -2.25 -20.91 -7.59
CA ARG A 200 -2.97 -20.96 -6.31
C ARG A 200 -4.00 -19.84 -6.17
N LEU A 201 -3.64 -18.63 -6.62
CA LEU A 201 -4.56 -17.50 -6.66
C LEU A 201 -5.79 -17.83 -7.52
N PHE A 202 -5.60 -18.24 -8.79
CA PHE A 202 -6.71 -18.55 -9.69
C PHE A 202 -7.54 -19.77 -9.25
N GLU A 203 -6.89 -20.77 -8.66
CA GLU A 203 -7.56 -21.94 -8.06
C GLU A 203 -8.48 -21.51 -6.90
N ALA A 204 -8.01 -20.60 -6.04
CA ALA A 204 -8.83 -20.05 -4.97
C ALA A 204 -9.97 -19.16 -5.45
N LEU A 205 -9.82 -18.54 -6.63
CA LEU A 205 -10.83 -17.63 -7.18
C LEU A 205 -12.03 -18.34 -7.78
N TYR A 206 -11.95 -19.62 -8.15
CA TYR A 206 -13.11 -20.41 -8.59
C TYR A 206 -12.85 -21.93 -8.67
N PRO A 207 -13.77 -22.79 -8.17
CA PRO A 207 -14.95 -22.43 -7.38
C PRO A 207 -14.56 -21.99 -5.97
N PHE A 208 -15.31 -21.04 -5.41
CA PHE A 208 -15.14 -20.57 -4.03
C PHE A 208 -16.42 -20.82 -3.23
N ASP A 209 -16.28 -20.83 -1.90
CA ASP A 209 -17.42 -20.95 -1.00
C ASP A 209 -18.01 -19.56 -0.72
N SER A 210 -19.24 -19.34 -1.19
CA SER A 210 -19.95 -18.06 -1.02
C SER A 210 -20.32 -17.76 0.43
N GLU A 211 -20.40 -18.75 1.31
CA GLU A 211 -20.74 -18.54 2.73
C GLU A 211 -19.57 -17.92 3.52
N HIS A 212 -18.35 -18.03 3.00
CA HIS A 212 -17.11 -17.56 3.65
C HIS A 212 -16.56 -16.26 3.06
N LEU A 213 -17.35 -15.56 2.25
CA LEU A 213 -17.01 -14.24 1.75
C LEU A 213 -16.92 -13.22 2.91
N THR A 214 -15.96 -12.30 2.82
CA THR A 214 -15.65 -11.37 3.91
C THR A 214 -15.32 -9.98 3.37
N ARG A 215 -15.43 -8.93 4.20
CA ARG A 215 -14.83 -7.62 3.89
C ARG A 215 -13.48 -7.53 4.59
N LYS A 216 -12.42 -7.36 3.80
CA LYS A 216 -11.07 -7.10 4.31
C LYS A 216 -10.60 -5.75 3.85
N ALA A 217 -9.52 -5.29 4.46
CA ALA A 217 -8.86 -4.07 4.04
C ALA A 217 -8.46 -4.06 2.57
N THR A 218 -8.26 -5.23 1.97
CA THR A 218 -7.99 -5.40 0.53
C THR A 218 -9.11 -4.94 -0.39
N SER A 219 -10.34 -4.86 0.11
CA SER A 219 -11.43 -4.23 -0.62
C SER A 219 -11.24 -2.71 -0.78
N LEU A 220 -10.50 -2.07 0.12
CA LEU A 220 -10.18 -0.64 0.11
C LEU A 220 -8.78 -0.36 -0.43
N ASN A 221 -7.82 -1.19 -0.07
CA ASN A 221 -6.42 -1.09 -0.45
C ASN A 221 -5.87 -2.51 -0.66
N PRO A 222 -5.72 -2.98 -1.91
CA PRO A 222 -5.19 -4.31 -2.17
C PRO A 222 -3.82 -4.57 -1.52
N GLU A 223 -2.99 -3.54 -1.34
CA GLU A 223 -1.67 -3.65 -0.68
C GLU A 223 -1.76 -3.71 0.86
N ALA A 224 -2.96 -3.58 1.44
CA ALA A 224 -3.16 -3.74 2.87
C ALA A 224 -3.20 -5.22 3.27
N GLY A 225 -2.88 -5.49 4.55
CA GLY A 225 -2.96 -6.85 5.09
C GLY A 225 -4.41 -7.35 5.28
N ALA A 226 -4.55 -8.59 5.75
CA ALA A 226 -5.83 -9.27 5.97
C ALA A 226 -6.63 -8.76 7.20
N HIS A 227 -6.39 -7.52 7.64
CA HIS A 227 -7.06 -6.98 8.82
C HIS A 227 -8.54 -6.67 8.52
N PRO A 228 -9.42 -6.78 9.54
CA PRO A 228 -10.85 -6.60 9.36
C PRO A 228 -11.19 -5.14 9.05
N VAL A 229 -12.29 -4.94 8.32
CA VAL A 229 -12.95 -3.64 8.14
C VAL A 229 -14.43 -3.75 8.57
N PRO A 230 -15.13 -2.64 8.82
CA PRO A 230 -16.54 -2.68 9.22
C PRO A 230 -17.42 -3.31 8.15
N ASN A 231 -18.49 -3.97 8.60
CA ASN A 231 -19.50 -4.50 7.69
C ASN A 231 -20.49 -3.41 7.24
N ASP A 232 -20.72 -2.40 8.08
CA ASP A 232 -21.61 -1.29 7.79
C ASP A 232 -20.96 -0.32 6.77
N PRO A 233 -21.54 -0.12 5.58
CA PRO A 233 -21.02 0.82 4.59
C PRO A 233 -20.84 2.25 5.11
N ALA A 234 -21.71 2.70 6.02
CA ALA A 234 -21.64 4.06 6.56
C ALA A 234 -20.49 4.24 7.56
N GLU A 235 -20.05 3.17 8.24
CA GLU A 235 -18.83 3.17 9.04
C GLU A 235 -17.57 3.26 8.16
N ILE A 236 -17.58 2.57 7.02
CA ILE A 236 -16.50 2.69 6.03
C ILE A 236 -16.45 4.12 5.48
N GLU A 237 -17.59 4.68 5.09
CA GLU A 237 -17.67 6.06 4.59
C GLU A 237 -17.13 7.06 5.64
N ALA A 238 -17.52 6.93 6.91
CA ALA A 238 -16.99 7.76 7.99
C ALA A 238 -15.46 7.67 8.08
N ALA A 239 -14.88 6.47 7.97
CA ALA A 239 -13.43 6.28 7.98
C ALA A 239 -12.73 6.94 6.78
N LEU A 240 -13.29 6.81 5.57
CA LEU A 240 -12.75 7.44 4.37
C LEU A 240 -12.77 8.97 4.48
N HIS A 241 -13.88 9.54 4.97
CA HIS A 241 -14.01 10.98 5.20
C HIS A 241 -13.05 11.50 6.27
N ALA A 242 -12.89 10.77 7.37
CA ALA A 242 -11.91 11.12 8.42
C ALA A 242 -10.48 11.14 7.87
N GLY A 243 -10.13 10.14 7.05
CA GLY A 243 -8.87 10.09 6.33
C GLY A 243 -8.69 11.30 5.40
N GLN A 244 -9.71 11.62 4.59
CA GLN A 244 -9.67 12.77 3.68
C GLN A 244 -9.48 14.09 4.44
N ARG A 245 -10.20 14.31 5.54
CA ARG A 245 -10.06 15.50 6.38
C ARG A 245 -8.65 15.61 6.94
N CYS A 246 -8.08 14.51 7.43
CA CYS A 246 -6.70 14.48 7.93
C CYS A 246 -5.67 14.85 6.84
N TRP A 247 -5.88 14.37 5.61
CA TRP A 247 -5.04 14.71 4.46
C TRP A 247 -5.14 16.19 4.03
N LEU A 248 -6.34 16.78 4.15
CA LEU A 248 -6.55 18.21 3.90
C LEU A 248 -5.91 19.08 4.99
N GLU A 249 -5.99 18.66 6.26
CA GLU A 249 -5.34 19.35 7.39
C GLU A 249 -3.81 19.27 7.31
N TYR A 250 -3.27 18.15 6.81
CA TYR A 250 -1.82 17.91 6.71
C TYR A 250 -1.39 17.52 5.28
N PRO A 251 -1.17 18.50 4.38
CA PRO A 251 -0.62 18.27 3.04
C PRO A 251 0.73 17.52 3.02
N TYR A 252 1.41 17.48 4.16
CA TYR A 252 2.55 16.61 4.45
C TYR A 252 2.35 15.18 3.96
N PHE A 253 1.17 14.59 4.17
CA PHE A 253 0.87 13.23 3.73
C PHE A 253 1.00 13.07 2.22
N ALA A 254 0.40 14.00 1.46
CA ALA A 254 0.44 13.97 0.00
C ALA A 254 1.86 14.19 -0.54
N TRP A 255 2.60 15.13 0.04
CA TRP A 255 3.97 15.42 -0.37
C TRP A 255 4.93 14.27 -0.10
N ARG A 256 4.76 13.57 1.03
CA ARG A 256 5.70 12.53 1.45
C ARG A 256 5.33 11.14 0.95
N PHE A 257 4.04 10.78 1.01
CA PHE A 257 3.60 9.39 0.80
C PHE A 257 2.74 9.21 -0.45
N GLY A 258 2.28 10.31 -1.06
CA GLY A 258 1.49 10.29 -2.29
C GLY A 258 0.25 9.39 -2.22
N GLU A 259 -0.25 8.99 -3.38
CA GLU A 259 -1.47 8.17 -3.47
C GLU A 259 -1.37 6.82 -2.74
N ARG A 260 -0.16 6.26 -2.62
CA ARG A 260 0.05 5.01 -1.87
C ARG A 260 -0.20 5.19 -0.38
N GLY A 261 0.34 6.26 0.23
CA GLY A 261 0.03 6.60 1.62
C GLY A 261 -1.46 6.85 1.87
N GLN A 262 -2.15 7.41 0.87
CA GLN A 262 -3.58 7.67 0.97
C GLN A 262 -4.39 6.37 1.09
N ARG A 263 -4.06 5.37 0.26
CA ARG A 263 -4.70 4.05 0.34
C ARG A 263 -4.51 3.39 1.71
N TYR A 264 -3.31 3.46 2.28
CA TYR A 264 -3.07 2.97 3.65
C TYR A 264 -3.86 3.74 4.70
N THR A 265 -3.95 5.07 4.57
CA THR A 265 -4.78 5.88 5.48
C THR A 265 -6.23 5.41 5.48
N TYR A 266 -6.78 5.08 4.30
CA TYR A 266 -8.15 4.60 4.16
C TYR A 266 -8.36 3.20 4.73
N SER A 267 -7.46 2.25 4.44
CA SER A 267 -7.56 0.90 5.00
C SER A 267 -7.36 0.88 6.52
N ASP A 268 -6.37 1.63 7.02
CA ASP A 268 -6.05 1.69 8.44
C ASP A 268 -7.18 2.41 9.21
N GLY A 269 -7.75 3.48 8.64
CA GLY A 269 -8.92 4.17 9.19
C GLY A 269 -10.12 3.23 9.34
N ALA A 270 -10.42 2.41 8.32
CA ALA A 270 -11.49 1.42 8.41
C ALA A 270 -11.17 0.36 9.48
N TRP A 271 -9.94 -0.13 9.55
CA TRP A 271 -9.51 -1.05 10.60
C TRP A 271 -9.69 -0.45 12.01
N LEU A 272 -9.34 0.82 12.22
CA LEU A 272 -9.50 1.51 13.50
C LEU A 272 -10.95 1.50 13.98
N VAL A 273 -11.94 1.63 13.09
CA VAL A 273 -13.36 1.54 13.46
C VAL A 273 -13.69 0.18 14.09
N THR A 274 -13.08 -0.91 13.59
CA THR A 274 -13.33 -2.26 14.14
C THR A 274 -12.87 -2.40 15.59
N LEU A 275 -11.91 -1.57 16.02
CA LEU A 275 -11.40 -1.58 17.40
C LEU A 275 -12.43 -1.04 18.40
N ALA A 276 -13.40 -0.22 17.98
CA ALA A 276 -14.40 0.40 18.86
C ALA A 276 -15.20 -0.63 19.69
N THR A 277 -15.34 -1.85 19.17
CA THR A 277 -16.03 -2.95 19.86
C THR A 277 -15.19 -3.65 20.93
N ARG A 278 -13.87 -3.40 20.99
CA ARG A 278 -12.95 -3.99 21.96
C ARG A 278 -12.92 -3.20 23.27
N ASN A 279 -12.40 -3.82 24.33
CA ASN A 279 -12.18 -3.12 25.60
C ASN A 279 -11.06 -2.06 25.48
N GLN A 280 -11.09 -1.04 26.34
CA GLN A 280 -10.18 0.12 26.24
C GLN A 280 -8.69 -0.26 26.29
N ALA A 281 -8.31 -1.21 27.14
CA ALA A 281 -6.92 -1.65 27.25
C ALA A 281 -6.41 -2.28 25.95
N ALA A 282 -7.25 -3.10 25.30
CA ALA A 282 -6.94 -3.68 24.00
C ALA A 282 -6.86 -2.60 22.90
N ILE A 283 -7.73 -1.60 22.93
CA ILE A 283 -7.69 -0.47 21.98
C ILE A 283 -6.36 0.28 22.15
N ASN A 284 -6.03 0.71 23.37
CA ASN A 284 -4.80 1.46 23.65
C ASN A 284 -3.56 0.68 23.18
N ALA A 285 -3.47 -0.62 23.44
CA ALA A 285 -2.36 -1.45 22.98
C ALA A 285 -2.25 -1.51 21.44
N GLN A 286 -3.38 -1.57 20.71
CA GLN A 286 -3.37 -1.54 19.24
C GLN A 286 -2.98 -0.15 18.69
N ILE A 287 -3.46 0.92 19.32
CA ILE A 287 -3.12 2.30 18.95
C ILE A 287 -1.65 2.61 19.22
N GLU A 288 -1.09 2.14 20.34
CA GLU A 288 0.34 2.29 20.65
C GLU A 288 1.23 1.53 19.65
N TRP A 289 0.84 0.30 19.31
CA TRP A 289 1.52 -0.48 18.28
C TRP A 289 1.50 0.24 16.93
N LEU A 290 0.32 0.66 16.46
CA LEU A 290 0.20 1.37 15.18
C LEU A 290 1.00 2.69 15.22
N GLY A 291 0.89 3.43 16.32
CA GLY A 291 1.66 4.67 16.52
C GLY A 291 3.16 4.46 16.44
N THR A 292 3.67 3.35 16.96
CA THR A 292 5.10 2.97 16.84
C THR A 292 5.50 2.68 15.39
N VAL A 293 4.67 1.91 14.67
CA VAL A 293 4.87 1.57 13.25
C VAL A 293 4.88 2.82 12.37
N LEU A 294 3.98 3.77 12.64
CA LEU A 294 3.86 5.02 11.89
C LEU A 294 4.98 6.01 12.22
N ALA A 295 5.27 6.23 13.51
CA ALA A 295 6.29 7.20 13.94
C ALA A 295 7.69 6.80 13.49
N SER A 296 8.03 5.51 13.52
CA SER A 296 9.29 5.00 12.95
C SER A 296 9.47 5.28 11.45
N ARG A 297 8.38 5.52 10.72
CA ARG A 297 8.37 5.87 9.29
C ARG A 297 8.21 7.37 9.04
N GLY A 298 8.36 8.19 10.07
CA GLY A 298 8.21 9.64 10.00
C GLY A 298 6.76 10.13 10.00
N ILE A 299 5.82 9.38 10.57
CA ILE A 299 4.44 9.84 10.83
C ILE A 299 4.26 9.96 12.36
N PRO A 300 4.58 11.11 12.97
CA PRO A 300 4.51 11.27 14.44
C PRO A 300 3.11 10.98 14.98
N ARG A 301 3.02 10.48 16.22
CA ARG A 301 1.77 9.98 16.81
C ARG A 301 0.68 11.04 16.96
N ILE A 302 1.01 12.33 16.94
CA ILE A 302 0.03 13.42 16.88
C ILE A 302 -0.89 13.34 15.64
N LEU A 303 -0.41 12.77 14.53
CA LEU A 303 -1.23 12.55 13.34
C LEU A 303 -2.23 11.39 13.55
N LEU A 304 -1.82 10.33 14.25
CA LEU A 304 -2.73 9.25 14.63
C LEU A 304 -3.77 9.72 15.65
N GLN A 305 -3.34 10.52 16.65
CA GLN A 305 -4.24 11.21 17.57
C GLN A 305 -5.30 12.00 16.79
N ARG A 306 -4.87 12.89 15.89
CA ARG A 306 -5.79 13.72 15.12
C ARG A 306 -6.72 12.90 14.23
N HIS A 307 -6.23 11.82 13.64
CA HIS A 307 -7.06 10.92 12.84
C HIS A 307 -8.14 10.24 13.68
N LEU A 308 -7.84 9.80 14.92
CA LEU A 308 -8.82 9.22 15.84
C LEU A 308 -9.91 10.23 16.25
N GLU A 309 -9.55 11.48 16.49
CA GLU A 309 -10.50 12.57 16.77
C GLU A 309 -11.46 12.78 15.59
N LEU A 310 -10.92 12.92 14.37
CA LEU A 310 -11.69 13.05 13.14
C LEU A 310 -12.58 11.83 12.89
N LEU A 311 -12.06 10.64 13.15
CA LEU A 311 -12.81 9.40 12.99
C LEU A 311 -14.01 9.34 13.93
N TYR A 312 -13.80 9.70 15.20
CA TYR A 312 -14.89 9.81 16.16
C TYR A 312 -15.96 10.80 15.68
N GLU A 313 -15.58 12.00 15.26
CA GLU A 313 -16.50 13.03 14.75
C GLU A 313 -17.33 12.53 13.55
N GLU A 314 -16.69 11.90 12.56
CA GLU A 314 -17.38 11.39 11.37
C GLU A 314 -18.34 10.23 11.70
N LEU A 315 -17.99 9.38 12.68
CA LEU A 315 -18.81 8.26 13.13
C LEU A 315 -20.06 8.76 13.87
N ILE A 316 -19.91 9.63 14.86
CA ILE A 316 -21.07 10.12 15.63
C ILE A 316 -22.02 10.99 14.79
N ALA A 317 -21.52 11.63 13.72
CA ALA A 317 -22.34 12.40 12.80
C ALA A 317 -23.23 11.53 11.90
N ARG A 318 -22.82 10.27 11.63
CA ARG A 318 -23.52 9.36 10.70
C ARG A 318 -24.25 8.22 11.40
N MET A 319 -23.79 7.83 12.59
CA MET A 319 -24.21 6.60 13.25
C MET A 319 -25.30 6.82 14.29
N PRO A 320 -26.14 5.80 14.54
CA PRO A 320 -27.14 5.88 15.60
C PRO A 320 -26.49 6.14 16.97
N ALA A 321 -27.12 7.01 17.78
CA ALA A 321 -26.61 7.41 19.09
C ALA A 321 -26.31 6.23 20.04
N GLN A 322 -26.95 5.08 19.84
CA GLN A 322 -26.71 3.87 20.64
C GLN A 322 -25.27 3.36 20.54
N ARG A 323 -24.56 3.63 19.42
CA ARG A 323 -23.16 3.22 19.20
C ARG A 323 -22.14 4.25 19.67
N GLU A 324 -22.58 5.43 20.11
CA GLU A 324 -21.70 6.53 20.56
C GLU A 324 -20.73 6.07 21.66
N THR A 325 -21.21 5.27 22.61
CA THR A 325 -20.40 4.74 23.71
C THR A 325 -19.23 3.88 23.23
N ASP A 326 -19.41 3.11 22.15
CA ASP A 326 -18.35 2.29 21.58
C ASP A 326 -17.33 3.16 20.85
N TYR A 327 -17.79 4.11 20.03
CA TYR A 327 -16.92 5.02 19.29
C TYR A 327 -16.13 5.97 20.19
N ARG A 328 -16.70 6.37 21.33
CA ARG A 328 -16.01 7.22 22.32
C ARG A 328 -14.71 6.61 22.82
N ARG A 329 -14.55 5.28 22.76
CA ARG A 329 -13.30 4.60 23.11
C ARG A 329 -12.13 4.98 22.19
N LEU A 330 -12.40 5.34 20.93
CA LEU A 330 -11.40 5.87 20.00
C LEU A 330 -10.93 7.25 20.43
N LEU A 331 -11.85 8.11 20.88
CA LEU A 331 -11.51 9.43 21.42
C LEU A 331 -10.68 9.30 22.71
N VAL A 332 -11.03 8.36 23.59
CA VAL A 332 -10.23 8.06 24.80
C VAL A 332 -8.81 7.60 24.44
N ALA A 333 -8.65 6.83 23.36
CA ALA A 333 -7.32 6.44 22.90
C ALA A 333 -6.53 7.61 22.28
N ALA A 334 -7.22 8.58 21.65
CA ALA A 334 -6.60 9.83 21.21
C ALA A 334 -6.11 10.66 22.43
N ASP A 335 -6.95 10.80 23.46
CA ASP A 335 -6.60 11.49 24.70
C ASP A 335 -5.38 10.85 25.37
N HIS A 336 -5.30 9.51 25.38
CA HIS A 336 -4.14 8.77 25.89
C HIS A 336 -2.84 9.12 25.16
N LEU A 337 -2.86 9.21 23.82
CA LEU A 337 -1.69 9.67 23.05
C LEU A 337 -1.32 11.12 23.38
N ALA A 338 -2.33 11.99 23.53
CA ALA A 338 -2.12 13.40 23.87
C ALA A 338 -1.46 13.55 25.25
N GLU A 339 -1.91 12.77 26.25
CA GLU A 339 -1.35 12.75 27.59
C GLU A 339 0.11 12.27 27.59
N GLN A 340 0.41 11.20 26.85
CA GLN A 340 1.79 10.70 26.71
C GLN A 340 2.72 11.77 26.10
N ARG A 341 2.25 12.53 25.10
CA ARG A 341 3.01 13.65 24.52
C ARG A 341 3.24 14.78 25.53
N ARG A 342 2.19 15.21 26.24
CA ARG A 342 2.24 16.29 27.25
C ARG A 342 3.15 15.96 28.43
N ALA A 343 3.27 14.68 28.77
CA ALA A 343 4.17 14.20 29.82
C ALA A 343 5.66 14.42 29.45
N VAL A 344 5.98 14.56 28.16
CA VAL A 344 7.36 14.75 27.69
C VAL A 344 7.68 16.23 27.45
N ILE A 345 6.81 16.96 26.76
CA ILE A 345 6.98 18.40 26.47
C ILE A 345 5.69 19.11 26.85
N SER A 346 5.80 20.20 27.61
CA SER A 346 4.64 20.98 28.08
C SER A 346 3.91 21.62 26.89
N ASP A 347 2.59 21.83 26.99
CA ASP A 347 1.85 22.49 25.89
C ASP A 347 2.37 23.93 25.64
N ALA A 348 2.86 24.62 26.68
CA ALA A 348 3.46 25.96 26.54
C ALA A 348 4.75 25.94 25.71
N ASP A 349 5.66 25.00 25.99
CA ASP A 349 6.90 24.85 25.21
C ASP A 349 6.60 24.36 23.79
N PHE A 350 5.64 23.42 23.67
CA PHE A 350 5.18 22.91 22.38
C PHE A 350 4.69 24.04 21.47
N ASP A 351 3.79 24.89 21.98
CA ASP A 351 3.28 26.05 21.26
C ASP A 351 4.36 27.07 20.95
N ALA A 352 5.28 27.34 21.89
CA ALA A 352 6.37 28.28 21.70
C ALA A 352 7.31 27.84 20.56
N ILE A 353 7.71 26.57 20.53
CA ILE A 353 8.60 26.00 19.50
C ILE A 353 7.88 25.98 18.14
N ARG A 354 6.62 25.53 18.10
CA ARG A 354 5.79 25.57 16.88
C ARG A 354 5.74 26.99 16.31
N ASN A 355 5.40 27.97 17.13
CA ASN A 355 5.23 29.35 16.69
C ASN A 355 6.53 29.95 16.15
N ARG A 356 7.68 29.65 16.80
CA ARG A 356 9.01 30.06 16.30
C ARG A 356 9.35 29.42 14.96
N PHE A 357 9.11 28.11 14.81
CA PHE A 357 9.30 27.41 13.55
C PHE A 357 8.46 28.04 12.43
N GLU A 358 7.17 28.27 12.67
CA GLU A 358 6.27 28.89 11.69
C GLU A 358 6.70 30.31 11.29
N GLN A 359 7.26 31.08 12.22
CA GLN A 359 7.83 32.40 11.92
C GLN A 359 9.10 32.29 11.07
N ALA A 360 9.97 31.33 11.38
CA ALA A 360 11.25 31.14 10.69
C ALA A 360 11.11 30.69 9.23
N ILE A 361 10.12 29.86 8.92
CA ILE A 361 9.87 29.38 7.54
C ILE A 361 9.12 30.40 6.67
N GLY A 362 8.49 31.41 7.28
CA GLY A 362 7.72 32.43 6.59
C GLY A 362 6.33 31.97 6.09
N PRO A 363 5.50 32.92 5.61
CA PRO A 363 4.09 32.68 5.31
C PRO A 363 3.87 31.72 4.13
N ASP A 364 4.74 31.74 3.12
CA ASP A 364 4.60 30.88 1.93
C ASP A 364 4.73 29.40 2.28
N TRP A 365 5.75 29.05 3.06
CA TRP A 365 5.96 27.67 3.51
C TRP A 365 4.93 27.23 4.53
N ARG A 366 4.50 28.13 5.42
CA ARG A 366 3.40 27.86 6.36
C ARG A 366 2.09 27.50 5.64
N MET A 367 1.83 28.11 4.49
CA MET A 367 0.67 27.79 3.66
C MET A 367 0.82 26.46 2.91
N ARG A 368 2.02 26.16 2.40
CA ARG A 368 2.28 24.92 1.64
C ARG A 368 2.29 23.67 2.50
N LEU A 369 2.91 23.75 3.69
CA LEU A 369 3.06 22.65 4.62
C LEU A 369 2.70 23.12 6.04
N PRO A 370 1.39 23.33 6.31
CA PRO A 370 0.94 23.71 7.64
C PRO A 370 1.21 22.60 8.67
N GLY A 371 1.37 22.99 9.93
CA GLY A 371 1.45 22.05 11.05
C GLY A 371 2.77 21.29 11.19
N ILE A 372 3.79 21.52 10.35
CA ILE A 372 5.10 20.83 10.47
C ILE A 372 5.76 21.08 11.83
N GLY A 373 5.61 22.28 12.41
CA GLY A 373 6.09 22.55 13.77
C GLY A 373 5.53 21.57 14.80
N ASN A 374 4.24 21.19 14.68
CA ASN A 374 3.62 20.19 15.56
C ASN A 374 4.27 18.81 15.39
N LEU A 375 4.57 18.44 14.14
CA LEU A 375 5.17 17.15 13.82
C LEU A 375 6.59 17.05 14.38
N LEU A 376 7.39 18.10 14.26
CA LEU A 376 8.76 18.14 14.78
C LEU A 376 8.80 17.96 16.29
N VAL A 377 7.99 18.72 17.03
CA VAL A 377 7.95 18.60 18.48
C VAL A 377 7.37 17.26 18.92
N SER A 378 6.32 16.77 18.25
CA SER A 378 5.75 15.44 18.53
C SER A 378 6.74 14.31 18.26
N ALA A 379 7.57 14.40 17.22
CA ALA A 379 8.57 13.38 16.92
C ALA A 379 9.61 13.24 18.04
N VAL A 380 9.98 14.35 18.69
CA VAL A 380 10.84 14.32 19.88
C VAL A 380 10.12 13.65 21.05
N SER A 381 8.85 13.99 21.30
CA SER A 381 8.05 13.30 22.33
C SER A 381 7.96 11.79 22.08
N ASP A 382 7.78 11.37 20.82
CA ASP A 382 7.72 9.98 20.41
C ASP A 382 9.05 9.24 20.61
N GLN A 383 10.18 9.90 20.32
CA GLN A 383 11.51 9.32 20.56
C GLN A 383 11.78 9.08 22.05
N HIS A 384 11.41 10.04 22.91
CA HIS A 384 11.51 9.88 24.37
C HIS A 384 10.55 8.83 24.93
N HIS A 385 9.45 8.58 24.22
CA HIS A 385 8.54 7.47 24.50
C HIS A 385 9.05 6.11 23.96
N GLY A 386 10.33 6.02 23.57
CA GLY A 386 10.99 4.77 23.19
C GLY A 386 10.98 4.46 21.69
N ILE A 387 10.47 5.35 20.84
CA ILE A 387 10.42 5.12 19.38
C ILE A 387 11.70 5.68 18.75
N ALA A 388 12.77 4.87 18.73
CA ALA A 388 14.12 5.31 18.38
C ALA A 388 14.25 6.05 17.03
N GLN A 389 13.44 5.70 16.02
CA GLN A 389 13.49 6.30 14.68
C GLN A 389 12.50 7.47 14.48
N ALA A 390 11.80 7.93 15.51
CA ALA A 390 10.75 8.93 15.36
C ALA A 390 11.27 10.27 14.80
N VAL A 391 12.37 10.80 15.34
CA VAL A 391 12.96 12.05 14.83
C VAL A 391 13.65 11.81 13.49
N THR A 392 14.54 10.81 13.38
CA THR A 392 15.33 10.58 12.16
C THR A 392 14.45 10.26 10.95
N GLY A 393 13.35 9.52 11.15
CA GLY A 393 12.37 9.23 10.12
C GLY A 393 11.69 10.48 9.59
N LEU A 394 11.44 11.49 10.43
CA LEU A 394 10.84 12.76 10.02
C LEU A 394 11.88 13.73 9.44
N GLU A 395 12.98 13.94 10.16
CA GLU A 395 14.04 14.90 9.85
C GLU A 395 14.70 14.63 8.49
N SER A 396 15.03 13.38 8.19
CA SER A 396 15.69 13.00 6.93
C SER A 396 14.92 13.47 5.70
N TRP A 397 13.59 13.41 5.73
CA TRP A 397 12.74 13.90 4.64
C TRP A 397 12.65 15.42 4.63
N LEU A 398 12.45 16.05 5.80
CA LEU A 398 12.29 17.50 5.93
C LEU A 398 13.58 18.31 5.72
N THR A 399 14.74 17.63 5.72
CA THR A 399 16.05 18.27 5.57
C THR A 399 16.75 17.94 4.23
N ASP A 400 16.02 17.33 3.29
CA ASP A 400 16.54 17.04 1.96
C ASP A 400 16.71 18.34 1.13
N PRO A 401 17.95 18.68 0.72
CA PRO A 401 18.24 19.92 -0.02
C PRO A 401 17.67 19.93 -1.44
N GLU A 402 17.28 18.78 -2.01
CA GLU A 402 16.59 18.73 -3.30
C GLU A 402 15.12 19.16 -3.16
N ARG A 403 14.54 19.05 -1.96
CA ARG A 403 13.14 19.38 -1.69
C ARG A 403 12.96 20.73 -1.02
N PHE A 404 13.88 21.10 -0.12
CA PHE A 404 13.71 22.23 0.77
C PHE A 404 14.87 23.22 0.72
N PRO A 405 14.58 24.54 0.81
CA PRO A 405 15.61 25.56 0.78
C PRO A 405 16.41 25.61 2.10
N PRO A 406 17.64 26.17 2.09
CA PRO A 406 18.50 26.17 3.28
C PRO A 406 17.89 26.77 4.55
N HIS A 407 17.07 27.83 4.43
CA HIS A 407 16.42 28.46 5.60
C HIS A 407 15.38 27.54 6.26
N TRP A 408 14.65 26.75 5.47
CA TRP A 408 13.72 25.74 5.99
C TRP A 408 14.47 24.66 6.76
N ILE A 409 15.55 24.14 6.16
CA ILE A 409 16.37 23.08 6.76
C ILE A 409 16.97 23.56 8.10
N ALA A 410 17.45 24.81 8.15
CA ALA A 410 17.94 25.42 9.38
C ALA A 410 16.83 25.51 10.46
N ALA A 411 15.63 25.97 10.08
CA ALA A 411 14.50 26.06 10.99
C ALA A 411 14.05 24.70 11.54
N VAL A 412 14.07 23.64 10.70
CA VAL A 412 13.77 22.26 11.13
C VAL A 412 14.75 21.80 12.22
N ARG A 413 16.05 21.96 11.97
CA ARG A 413 17.10 21.55 12.92
C ARG A 413 17.02 22.33 14.22
N GLU A 414 16.78 23.64 14.13
CA GLU A 414 16.60 24.49 15.31
C GLU A 414 15.38 24.07 16.14
N ALA A 415 14.24 23.80 15.50
CA ALA A 415 13.03 23.36 16.20
C ALA A 415 13.24 22.01 16.91
N LEU A 416 13.93 21.05 16.27
CA LEU A 416 14.28 19.78 16.89
C LEU A 416 15.22 19.95 18.09
N GLN A 417 16.22 20.84 17.97
CA GLN A 417 17.13 21.16 19.07
C GLN A 417 16.38 21.80 20.25
N GLN A 418 15.49 22.76 19.97
CA GLN A 418 14.67 23.40 21.00
C GLN A 418 13.72 22.39 21.68
N ALA A 419 13.08 21.51 20.90
CA ALA A 419 12.22 20.46 21.43
C ALA A 419 12.98 19.48 22.33
N GLN A 420 14.19 19.08 21.93
CA GLN A 420 15.03 18.21 22.75
C GLN A 420 15.44 18.88 24.08
N ALA A 421 15.68 20.20 24.06
CA ALA A 421 16.00 20.96 25.27
C ALA A 421 14.79 21.20 26.19
N ALA A 422 13.57 21.16 25.65
CA ALA A 422 12.31 21.36 26.37
C ALA A 422 11.73 20.08 26.99
N VAL A 423 12.41 18.94 26.83
CA VAL A 423 11.99 17.67 27.43
C VAL A 423 12.03 17.79 28.94
N GLN A 424 10.89 17.52 29.57
CA GLN A 424 10.76 17.52 31.01
C GLN A 424 11.66 16.42 31.59
N SER A 425 12.45 16.76 32.60
CA SER A 425 13.19 15.75 33.36
C SER A 425 12.17 14.84 34.04
N SER A 426 12.24 13.53 33.83
CA SER A 426 11.36 12.59 34.55
C SER A 426 11.41 12.88 36.05
N PRO A 427 10.26 12.92 36.75
CA PRO A 427 10.30 12.85 38.20
C PRO A 427 10.99 11.52 38.56
N ALA A 428 12.10 11.63 39.28
CA ALA A 428 12.94 10.51 39.72
C ALA A 428 12.16 9.55 40.65
#